data_AF-A0A954RW34-F1
#
_entry.id   AF-A0A954RW34-F1
#
_cell.length_a   1.000
_cell.length_b   1.000
_cell.length_c   1.000
_cell.angle_alpha   90.00
_cell.angle_beta   90.00
_cell.angle_gamma   90.00
#
_symmetry.space_group_name_H-M   'P 1'
#
loop_
_entity.id
_entity.type
_entity.pdbx_description
1 polymer ?
#
loop_
_entity_poly.entity_id
_entity_poly.type
_entity_poly.pdbx_seq_one_letter_code
_entity_poly.pdbx_strand_id
1 'polypeptide(L)'
;MLGGLVAWCAVAGLHWLELPLAERLLPLKPLAILIGCTILHHISDSLSQYARAHKREPFVGLFVCSNLAITFAIWWGGHGEAGATGAVCGFFAVLIGFTVPVWIFIWWKARHSWRT
;
A
#
# COMPACT_ATOMS: atom_id res chain seq x y z
N MET A 1 -7.24 10.34 -2.21
CA MET A 1 -7.93 10.08 -0.92
C MET A 1 -9.45 10.20 -1.03
N LEU A 2 -10.01 11.30 -1.57
CA LEU A 2 -11.46 11.44 -1.82
C LEU A 2 -12.05 10.26 -2.62
N GLY A 3 -11.37 9.79 -3.67
CA GLY A 3 -11.82 8.62 -4.44
C GLY A 3 -11.90 7.31 -3.65
N GLY A 4 -11.03 7.12 -2.64
CA GLY A 4 -11.07 5.92 -1.78
C GLY A 4 -12.27 5.93 -0.84
N LEU A 5 -12.60 7.10 -0.27
CA LEU A 5 -13.82 7.28 0.53
C LEU A 5 -15.08 7.09 -0.32
N VAL A 6 -15.11 7.64 -1.54
CA VAL A 6 -16.23 7.46 -2.47
C VAL A 6 -16.39 5.97 -2.83
N ALA A 7 -15.31 5.27 -3.10
CA ALA A 7 -15.34 3.83 -3.37
C ALA A 7 -15.82 3.01 -2.16
N TRP A 8 -15.37 3.35 -0.95
CA TRP A 8 -15.83 2.69 0.28
C TRP A 8 -17.33 2.91 0.52
N CYS A 9 -17.80 4.16 0.39
CA CYS A 9 -19.22 4.49 0.52
C CYS A 9 -20.07 3.82 -0.57
N ALA A 10 -19.58 3.74 -1.81
CA ALA A 10 -20.27 3.07 -2.91
C ALA A 10 -20.43 1.57 -2.64
N VAL A 11 -19.37 0.90 -2.15
CA VAL A 11 -19.43 -0.52 -1.78
C VAL A 11 -20.30 -0.76 -0.55
N ALA A 12 -20.25 0.13 0.45
CA ALA A 12 -21.14 0.07 1.61
C ALA A 12 -22.62 0.20 1.20
N GLY A 13 -22.94 1.13 0.29
CA GLY A 13 -24.29 1.28 -0.25
C GLY A 13 -24.75 0.06 -1.05
N LEU A 14 -23.85 -0.56 -1.82
CA LEU A 14 -24.14 -1.80 -2.56
C LEU A 14 -24.44 -2.99 -1.63
N HIS A 15 -23.72 -3.07 -0.52
CA HIS A 15 -23.93 -4.09 0.51
C HIS A 15 -25.27 -3.90 1.24
N TRP A 16 -25.69 -2.64 1.43
CA TRP A 16 -26.96 -2.30 2.07
C TRP A 16 -28.18 -2.60 1.18
N LEU A 17 -27.97 -2.58 -0.15
CA LEU A 17 -29.01 -2.90 -1.15
C LEU A 17 -29.08 -4.40 -1.48
N GLU A 18 -28.30 -5.26 -0.79
CA GLU A 18 -28.23 -6.72 -1.00
C GLU A 18 -28.13 -7.15 -2.47
N LEU A 19 -27.47 -6.33 -3.29
CA LEU A 19 -27.32 -6.64 -4.71
C LEU A 19 -26.38 -7.83 -4.88
N PRO A 20 -26.64 -8.76 -5.82
CA PRO A 20 -25.76 -9.91 -6.10
C PRO A 20 -24.35 -9.49 -6.58
N LEU A 21 -24.15 -8.20 -6.91
CA LEU A 21 -22.83 -7.63 -7.17
C LEU A 21 -21.97 -7.49 -5.91
N ALA A 22 -22.58 -7.38 -4.72
CA ALA A 22 -21.88 -7.23 -3.45
C ALA A 22 -21.06 -8.48 -3.10
N GLU A 23 -21.53 -9.68 -3.46
CA GLU A 23 -20.78 -10.93 -3.27
C GLU A 23 -19.55 -11.05 -4.17
N ARG A 24 -19.51 -10.31 -5.29
CA ARG A 24 -18.35 -10.24 -6.19
C ARG A 24 -17.34 -9.17 -5.80
N LEU A 25 -17.73 -8.24 -4.93
CA LEU A 25 -16.89 -7.17 -4.43
C LEU A 25 -16.17 -7.59 -3.15
N LEU A 26 -14.99 -7.03 -2.93
CA LEU A 26 -14.21 -7.30 -1.74
C LEU A 26 -15.02 -6.92 -0.49
N PRO A 27 -15.00 -7.72 0.59
CA PRO A 27 -15.71 -7.37 1.81
C PRO A 27 -15.26 -6.00 2.34
N LEU A 28 -16.15 -5.28 3.04
CA LEU A 28 -15.88 -3.91 3.53
C LEU A 28 -14.58 -3.79 4.36
N LYS A 29 -14.23 -4.84 5.11
CA LYS A 29 -13.04 -4.88 5.98
C LYS A 29 -11.73 -4.84 5.18
N PRO A 30 -11.42 -5.80 4.28
CA PRO A 30 -10.22 -5.73 3.45
C PRO A 30 -10.20 -4.49 2.55
N LEU A 31 -11.35 -3.98 2.11
CA LEU A 31 -11.40 -2.74 1.33
C LEU A 31 -10.89 -1.53 2.14
N ALA A 32 -11.29 -1.40 3.41
CA ALA A 32 -10.79 -0.33 4.29
C ALA A 32 -9.27 -0.41 4.51
N ILE A 33 -8.74 -1.62 4.71
CA ILE A 33 -7.29 -1.83 4.87
C ILE A 33 -6.56 -1.48 3.56
N LEU A 34 -7.11 -1.84 2.41
CA LEU A 34 -6.53 -1.52 1.11
C LEU A 34 -6.48 -0.01 0.86
N ILE A 35 -7.51 0.73 1.26
CA ILE A 35 -7.49 2.19 1.25
C ILE A 35 -6.35 2.70 2.13
N GLY A 36 -6.17 2.16 3.34
CA GLY A 36 -5.02 2.46 4.19
C GLY A 36 -3.69 2.20 3.48
N CYS A 37 -3.54 1.07 2.78
CA CYS A 37 -2.36 0.77 1.97
C CYS A 37 -2.11 1.85 0.90
N THR A 38 -3.14 2.33 0.20
CA THR A 38 -2.98 3.38 -0.83
C THR A 38 -2.47 4.69 -0.24
N ILE A 39 -2.90 5.05 0.96
CA ILE A 39 -2.41 6.25 1.67
C ILE A 39 -0.91 6.15 1.94
N LEU A 40 -0.46 5.00 2.45
CA LEU A 40 0.95 4.74 2.73
C LEU A 40 1.78 4.74 1.45
N HIS A 41 1.24 4.15 0.37
CA HIS A 41 1.91 4.12 -0.92
C HIS A 41 2.10 5.52 -1.51
N HIS A 42 1.14 6.43 -1.32
CA HIS A 42 1.28 7.82 -1.76
C HIS A 42 2.41 8.58 -1.06
N ILE A 43 2.69 8.27 0.22
CA ILE A 43 3.82 8.87 0.95
C ILE A 43 5.12 8.45 0.28
N SER A 44 5.26 7.15 -0.01
CA SER A 44 6.37 6.62 -0.79
C SER A 44 6.45 7.34 -2.14
N ASP A 45 5.46 7.24 -3.02
CA ASP A 45 5.54 7.87 -4.35
C ASP A 45 5.95 9.34 -4.35
N SER A 46 5.44 10.12 -3.39
CA SER A 46 5.82 11.53 -3.21
C SER A 46 7.32 11.71 -2.93
N LEU A 47 7.92 10.86 -2.09
CA LEU A 47 9.36 10.87 -1.80
C LEU A 47 10.20 10.49 -3.03
N SER A 48 9.71 9.57 -3.86
CA SER A 48 10.40 9.13 -5.08
C SER A 48 10.37 10.21 -6.16
N GLN A 49 9.23 10.85 -6.35
CA GLN A 49 9.10 12.01 -7.23
C GLN A 49 10.02 13.16 -6.78
N TYR A 50 10.11 13.42 -5.47
CA TYR A 50 11.04 14.40 -4.92
C TYR A 50 12.51 14.08 -5.25
N ALA A 51 12.92 12.81 -5.16
CA ALA A 51 14.28 12.40 -5.51
C ALA A 51 14.56 12.48 -7.02
N ARG A 52 13.59 12.11 -7.86
CA ARG A 52 13.67 12.27 -9.32
C ARG A 52 13.82 13.73 -9.74
N ALA A 53 13.20 14.66 -9.02
CA ALA A 53 13.40 16.09 -9.26
C ALA A 53 14.88 16.53 -9.07
N HIS A 54 15.62 15.82 -8.21
CA HIS A 54 17.07 16.02 -8.00
C HIS A 54 17.94 15.16 -8.93
N LYS A 55 17.34 14.54 -9.96
CA LYS A 55 17.99 13.62 -10.93
C LYS A 55 18.76 12.46 -10.29
N ARG A 56 18.32 11.99 -9.12
CA ARG A 56 18.88 10.81 -8.45
C ARG A 56 17.77 9.79 -8.19
N GLU A 57 18.03 8.53 -8.51
CA GLU A 57 17.10 7.41 -8.23
C GLU A 57 17.67 6.44 -7.18
N PRO A 58 17.84 6.86 -5.92
CA PRO A 58 18.38 6.00 -4.87
C PRO A 58 17.43 4.85 -4.48
N PHE A 59 16.17 4.88 -4.94
CA PHE A 59 15.11 3.99 -4.47
C PHE A 59 14.88 2.74 -5.32
N VAL A 60 15.56 2.57 -6.48
CA VAL A 60 15.28 1.45 -7.40
C VAL A 60 15.51 0.09 -6.73
N GLY A 61 16.64 -0.10 -6.06
CA GLY A 61 16.92 -1.34 -5.33
C GLY A 61 15.94 -1.59 -4.20
N LEU A 62 15.52 -0.53 -3.50
CA LEU A 62 14.52 -0.63 -2.43
C LEU A 62 13.14 -1.02 -2.99
N PHE A 63 12.76 -0.49 -4.15
CA PHE A 63 11.53 -0.86 -4.83
C PHE A 63 11.48 -2.37 -5.12
N VAL A 64 12.59 -2.95 -5.60
CA VAL A 64 12.65 -4.40 -5.86
C VAL A 64 12.50 -5.19 -4.57
N CYS A 65 13.27 -4.87 -3.53
CA CYS A 65 13.21 -5.55 -2.24
C CYS A 65 11.82 -5.45 -1.59
N SER A 66 11.22 -4.25 -1.60
CA SER A 66 9.88 -4.02 -1.08
C SER A 66 8.83 -4.83 -1.85
N ASN A 67 8.86 -4.83 -3.19
CA ASN A 67 7.90 -5.60 -3.99
C ASN A 67 8.05 -7.10 -3.80
N LEU A 68 9.27 -7.62 -3.63
CA LEU A 68 9.49 -9.04 -3.31
C LEU A 68 8.91 -9.38 -1.93
N ALA A 69 9.18 -8.56 -0.91
CA ALA A 69 8.64 -8.75 0.43
C ALA A 69 7.11 -8.68 0.44
N ILE A 70 6.52 -7.73 -0.30
CA ILE A 70 5.07 -7.60 -0.47
C ILE A 70 4.50 -8.86 -1.14
N THR A 71 5.11 -9.30 -2.24
CA THR A 71 4.64 -10.49 -2.98
C THR A 71 4.67 -11.73 -2.09
N PHE A 72 5.76 -11.92 -1.35
CA PHE A 72 5.89 -13.02 -0.40
C PHE A 72 4.84 -12.95 0.71
N ALA A 73 4.62 -11.77 1.30
CA ALA A 73 3.63 -11.59 2.37
C ALA A 73 2.19 -11.78 1.89
N ILE A 74 1.87 -11.33 0.66
CA ILE A 74 0.57 -11.57 0.02
C ILE A 74 0.38 -13.07 -0.23
N TRP A 75 1.38 -13.74 -0.81
CA TRP A 75 1.31 -15.16 -1.09
C TRP A 75 1.14 -15.97 0.20
N TRP A 76 1.94 -15.68 1.21
CA TRP A 76 1.86 -16.33 2.52
C TRP A 76 0.53 -16.08 3.22
N GLY A 77 0.07 -14.81 3.27
CA GLY A 77 -1.17 -14.42 3.93
C GLY A 77 -2.43 -14.87 3.18
N GLY A 78 -2.36 -15.00 1.85
CA GLY A 78 -3.47 -15.41 0.99
C GLY A 78 -3.66 -16.92 0.88
N HIS A 79 -2.64 -17.71 1.21
CA HIS A 79 -2.69 -19.18 1.14
C HIS A 79 -3.49 -19.82 2.29
N GLY A 80 -3.79 -19.08 3.36
CA GLY A 80 -4.57 -19.58 4.50
C GLY A 80 -6.09 -19.40 4.37
N GLU A 81 -6.84 -19.86 5.37
CA GLU A 81 -8.31 -19.74 5.47
C GLU A 81 -8.82 -18.28 5.42
N ALA A 82 -7.94 -17.31 5.67
CA ALA A 82 -8.24 -15.88 5.60
C ALA A 82 -8.40 -15.33 4.16
N GLY A 83 -7.97 -16.08 3.15
CA GLY A 83 -8.09 -15.74 1.73
C GLY A 83 -7.70 -14.29 1.40
N ALA A 84 -8.63 -13.52 0.82
CA ALA A 84 -8.40 -12.12 0.45
C ALA A 84 -8.06 -11.21 1.64
N THR A 85 -8.57 -11.49 2.85
CA THR A 85 -8.29 -10.66 4.02
C THR A 85 -6.85 -10.84 4.50
N GLY A 86 -6.37 -12.08 4.51
CA GLY A 86 -4.98 -12.39 4.89
C GLY A 86 -3.97 -11.78 3.93
N ALA A 87 -4.25 -11.81 2.62
CA ALA A 87 -3.44 -11.16 1.59
C ALA A 87 -3.31 -9.64 1.82
N VAL A 88 -4.43 -8.95 2.07
CA VAL A 88 -4.43 -7.49 2.29
C VAL A 88 -3.76 -7.11 3.61
N CYS A 89 -3.95 -7.90 4.67
CA CYS A 89 -3.25 -7.71 5.94
C CYS A 89 -1.74 -7.89 5.79
N GLY A 90 -1.29 -8.90 5.05
CA GLY A 90 0.13 -9.12 4.75
C GLY A 90 0.74 -7.94 3.99
N PHE A 91 0.02 -7.43 2.99
CA PHE A 91 0.45 -6.24 2.26
C PHE A 91 0.57 -5.00 3.16
N PHE A 92 -0.43 -4.74 4.00
CA PHE A 92 -0.43 -3.62 4.95
C PHE A 92 0.71 -3.73 5.97
N ALA A 93 0.98 -4.93 6.48
CA ALA A 93 2.07 -5.18 7.43
C ALA A 93 3.44 -4.88 6.83
N VAL A 94 3.70 -5.28 5.57
CA VAL A 94 4.97 -4.97 4.89
C VAL A 94 5.09 -3.48 4.56
N LEU A 95 3.99 -2.81 4.23
CA LEU A 95 3.98 -1.36 4.00
C LEU A 95 4.40 -0.59 5.26
N ILE A 96 3.77 -0.87 6.41
CA ILE A 96 4.07 -0.18 7.67
C ILE A 96 5.41 -0.63 8.27
N GLY A 97 5.70 -1.94 8.26
CA GLY A 97 6.85 -2.49 8.97
C GLY A 97 8.17 -2.35 8.20
N PHE A 98 8.13 -2.35 6.87
CA PHE A 98 9.34 -2.37 6.05
C PHE A 98 9.40 -1.21 5.06
N THR A 99 8.40 -1.06 4.21
CA THR A 99 8.50 -0.16 3.05
C THR A 99 8.57 1.30 3.48
N VAL A 100 7.60 1.78 4.27
CA VAL A 100 7.54 3.19 4.69
C VAL A 100 8.74 3.59 5.58
N PRO A 101 9.11 2.84 6.63
CA PRO A 101 10.24 3.21 7.48
C PRO A 101 11.56 3.27 6.71
N VAL A 102 11.83 2.28 5.85
CA VAL A 102 13.08 2.23 5.09
C VAL A 102 13.11 3.35 4.04
N TRP A 103 11.98 3.67 3.41
CA TRP A 103 11.87 4.82 2.52
C TRP A 103 12.19 6.15 3.20
N ILE A 104 11.59 6.39 4.37
CA ILE A 104 11.85 7.60 5.16
C ILE A 104 13.32 7.66 5.57
N PHE A 105 13.89 6.55 6.02
CA PHE A 105 15.30 6.47 6.42
C PHE A 105 16.25 6.82 5.26
N ILE A 106 16.07 6.22 4.09
CA ILE A 106 16.90 6.52 2.91
C ILE A 106 16.70 7.96 2.46
N TRP A 107 15.47 8.47 2.45
CA TRP A 107 15.22 9.87 2.10
C TRP A 107 15.94 10.82 3.05
N TRP A 108 15.94 10.54 4.36
CA TRP A 108 16.61 11.39 5.35
C TRP A 108 18.13 11.41 5.12
N LYS A 109 18.73 10.24 4.85
CA LYS A 109 20.15 10.11 4.48
C LYS A 109 20.47 10.85 3.18
N ALA A 110 19.65 10.67 2.15
CA ALA A 110 19.83 11.30 0.84
C ALA A 110 19.72 12.83 0.94
N ARG A 111 18.73 13.33 1.69
CA ARG A 111 18.53 14.76 1.92
C ARG A 111 19.73 15.42 2.60
N HIS A 112 20.36 14.73 3.56
CA HIS A 112 21.56 15.24 4.21
C HIS A 112 22.75 15.33 3.24
N SER A 113 22.89 14.38 2.32
CA SER A 113 23.96 14.36 1.32
C SER A 113 23.80 15.38 0.18
N TRP A 114 22.62 15.96 0.00
CA TRP A 114 22.35 16.97 -1.04
C TRP A 114 22.45 18.41 -0.52
N ARG A 115 22.52 18.58 0.80
CA ARG A 115 22.69 19.89 1.44
C ARG A 115 24.17 20.29 1.60
N THR A 116 25.09 19.34 1.48
CA THR A 116 26.54 19.54 1.41
C THR A 116 26.99 19.48 -0.03
#